data_AF-A0A2N2LL04-F1
#
_entry.id   AF-A0A2N2LL04-F1
#
_cell.length_a   1.000
_cell.length_b   1.000
_cell.length_c   1.000
_cell.angle_alpha   90.00
_cell.angle_beta   90.00
_cell.angle_gamma   90.00
#
_symmetry.space_group_name_H-M   'P 1'
#
loop_
_entity.id
_entity.type
_entity.pdbx_description
1 polymer ?
#
loop_
_entity_poly.entity_id
_entity_poly.type
_entity_poly.pdbx_seq_one_letter_code
_entity_poly.pdbx_strand_id
1 'polypeptide(L)' 'EKEGKARLNIGFGCTGGKHRSVVMANQFSSHFQALKYLVHTSHRDINKS' A
#
# COMPACT_ATOMS: atom_id res chain seq x y z
N GLU A 1 16.48 5.73 -15.95
CA GLU A 1 16.06 5.27 -14.61
C GLU A 1 17.13 5.62 -13.56
N LYS A 2 16.79 6.26 -12.42
CA LYS A 2 17.77 6.81 -11.46
C LYS A 2 17.36 6.48 -10.01
N GLU A 3 17.73 5.30 -9.50
CA GLU A 3 17.96 5.05 -8.05
C GLU A 3 18.43 3.61 -7.73
N GLY A 4 18.36 2.65 -8.66
CA GLY A 4 18.83 1.27 -8.42
C GLY A 4 18.08 0.50 -7.33
N LYS A 5 17.00 1.06 -6.76
CA LYS A 5 16.18 0.39 -5.74
C LYS A 5 15.30 -0.66 -6.38
N ALA A 6 15.49 -1.91 -5.96
CA ALA A 6 14.70 -3.05 -6.43
C ALA A 6 13.22 -3.00 -5.98
N ARG A 7 12.89 -2.20 -4.95
CA ARG A 7 11.54 -2.09 -4.38
C ARG A 7 11.26 -0.67 -3.89
N LEU A 8 10.02 -0.23 -4.06
CA LEU A 8 9.47 0.99 -3.46
C LEU A 8 8.40 0.58 -2.44
N ASN A 9 8.57 0.99 -1.18
CA ASN A 9 7.57 0.76 -0.13
C ASN A 9 6.82 2.06 0.16
N ILE A 10 5.48 2.01 0.14
CA ILE A 10 4.61 3.16 0.42
C ILE A 10 3.79 2.84 1.67
N GLY A 11 3.88 3.69 2.69
CA GLY A 11 3.16 3.53 3.95
C GLY A 11 1.90 4.38 4.01
N PHE A 12 0.77 3.77 4.35
CA PHE A 12 -0.49 4.47 4.62
C PHE A 12 -0.86 4.33 6.09
N GLY A 13 -1.05 5.46 6.78
CA GLY A 13 -1.32 5.52 8.21
C GLY A 13 -2.64 6.23 8.52
N CYS A 14 -3.41 5.67 9.45
CA CYS A 14 -4.48 6.35 10.16
C CYS A 14 -4.44 5.93 11.63
N THR A 15 -5.09 6.65 12.53
CA THR A 15 -4.97 6.43 13.98
C THR A 15 -5.14 4.96 14.40
N GLY A 16 -6.16 4.28 13.88
CA GLY A 16 -6.44 2.88 14.21
C GLY A 16 -5.99 1.86 13.17
N GLY A 17 -5.38 2.28 12.06
CA GLY A 17 -4.88 1.38 11.00
C GLY A 17 -5.92 0.49 10.29
N LYS A 18 -7.22 0.64 10.54
CA LYS A 18 -8.30 -0.27 10.10
C LYS A 18 -9.23 0.30 9.02
N HIS A 19 -9.37 1.62 8.91
CA HIS A 19 -10.36 2.25 8.04
C HIS A 19 -9.70 3.03 6.89
N ARG A 20 -9.26 4.27 7.15
CA ARG A 20 -8.76 5.18 6.11
C ARG A 20 -7.48 4.68 5.44
N SER A 21 -6.53 4.17 6.23
CA SER A 21 -5.27 3.63 5.71
C SER A 21 -5.50 2.43 4.79
N VAL A 22 -6.42 1.53 5.17
CA VAL A 22 -6.76 0.32 4.40
C VAL A 22 -7.40 0.69 3.06
N VAL A 23 -8.35 1.63 3.07
CA VAL A 23 -9.02 2.11 1.85
C VAL A 23 -8.02 2.73 0.89
N MET A 24 -7.17 3.64 1.38
CA MET A 24 -6.16 4.30 0.54
C MET A 24 -5.15 3.30 -0.03
N ALA A 25 -4.66 2.36 0.77
CA ALA A 25 -3.72 1.33 0.31
C ALA A 25 -4.33 0.46 -0.80
N ASN A 26 -5.60 0.05 -0.66
CA ASN A 26 -6.30 -0.73 -1.68
C ASN A 26 -6.54 0.06 -2.97
N GLN A 27 -6.90 1.35 -2.87
CA GLN A 27 -7.11 2.20 -4.03
C GLN A 27 -5.82 2.40 -4.83
N PHE A 28 -4.71 2.71 -4.16
CA PHE A 28 -3.41 2.86 -4.81
C PHE A 28 -2.93 1.55 -5.41
N SER A 29 -3.12 0.43 -4.70
CA SER A 29 -2.76 -0.89 -5.23
C SER A 29 -3.50 -1.20 -6.53
N SER A 30 -4.81 -0.95 -6.57
CA SER A 30 -5.63 -1.15 -7.77
C SER A 30 -5.18 -0.25 -8.92
N HIS A 31 -4.86 1.02 -8.62
CA HIS A 31 -4.35 1.97 -9.62
C HIS A 31 -3.01 1.51 -10.22
N PHE A 32 -2.05 1.10 -9.40
CA PHE A 32 -0.74 0.65 -9.89
C PHE A 32 -0.80 -0.71 -10.60
N GLN A 33 -1.69 -1.60 -10.17
CA GLN A 33 -1.96 -2.84 -10.90
C GLN A 33 -2.55 -2.57 -12.29
N ALA A 34 -3.44 -1.57 -12.42
CA ALA A 34 -3.98 -1.16 -13.71
C ALA A 34 -2.87 -0.62 -14.65
N LEU A 35 -1.87 0.05 -14.08
CA LEU A 35 -0.65 0.49 -14.78
C LEU A 35 0.37 -0.65 -15.02
N LYS A 36 0.02 -1.91 -14.71
CA LYS A 36 0.85 -3.11 -14.90
C LYS A 36 2.11 -3.17 -14.05
N TYR A 37 2.16 -2.45 -12.94
CA TYR A 37 3.22 -2.62 -11.95
C TYR A 37 2.98 -3.88 -11.10
N LEU A 38 4.07 -4.52 -10.66
CA LEU A 38 4.02 -5.58 -9.65
C LEU A 38 3.84 -4.93 -8.27
N VAL A 39 2.66 -5.14 -7.67
CA VAL A 39 2.28 -4.51 -6.40
C VAL A 39 1.98 -5.59 -5.38
N HIS A 40 2.43 -5.37 -4.14
CA HIS A 40 2.07 -6.18 -2.99
C HIS A 40 1.47 -5.27 -1.91
N THR A 41 0.31 -5.64 -1.37
CA THR A 41 -0.42 -4.85 -0.38
C THR A 41 -0.50 -5.63 0.93
N SER A 42 -0.19 -4.96 2.04
CA SER A 42 -0.27 -5.53 3.39
C SER A 42 -0.86 -4.51 4.34
N HIS A 43 -1.76 -4.97 5.22
CA HIS A 43 -2.45 -4.15 6.21
C HIS A 43 -2.00 -4.55 7.62
N ARG A 44 -1.07 -3.80 8.22
CA ARG A 44 -0.42 -4.17 9.48
C ARG A 44 -1.39 -4.36 10.65
N ASP A 45 -2.37 -3.46 10.79
CA ASP A 45 -3.20 -3.35 12.01
C ASP A 45 -4.65 -3.81 11.78
N ILE A 46 -4.99 -4.29 10.58
CA ILE A 46 -6.38 -4.69 10.25
C ILE A 46 -6.89 -5.84 11.12
N ASN A 47 -6.00 -6.75 11.52
CA ASN A 47 -6.31 -7.93 12.33
C ASN A 47 -5.95 -7.78 13.81
N LYS A 48 -5.51 -6.60 14.25
CA LYS A 48 -5.20 -6.37 15.66
C LYS A 48 -6.48 -6.01 16.40
N SER A 49 -6.70 -6.63 17.56
CA SER A 49 -7.83 -6.34 18.45
C SER A 49 -7.72 -4.91 18.99
#